data_AF-A0AAV4ED72-F1
#
_entry.id   AF-A0AAV4ED72-F1
#
_cell.length_a   1.000
_cell.length_b   1.000
_cell.length_c   1.000
_cell.angle_alpha   90.00
_cell.angle_beta   90.00
_cell.angle_gamma   90.00
#
_symmetry.space_group_name_H-M   'P 1'
#
loop_
_entity.id
_entity.type
_entity.pdbx_description
1 polymer ?
#
loop_
_entity_poly.entity_id
_entity_poly.type
_entity_poly.pdbx_seq_one_letter_code
_entity_poly.pdbx_strand_id
1 'polypeptide(L)'
;MGGQLTFTLLVGSILFDSVQFSLESSDSMCQRPWVERMFWTSQNPTQPSSDAFREDVLLGKPARVVIEQGSYKEAFTLDNVNMNGNLICGEEYSPDNAPVSSRYLDGSSSMQYADNYVAMAMKSEMRGVMKDRGYVFNMDNVHIDQASGHISAQSLNHVSQRYTLGGGISFKPQPYYWLSSWETSGRRDSARWTMGGVKPVGHTNDYVALQWFADACWTIVYKHDGVGKRLAGSLDMLRTSIRMGRRVRVHFNGFTLEASSVIISPGGSVMAQTSTEMARRLGSGSDKTFFNTKTRQIYRLIHTTGEVLSLYFFIEDGLLSERSADRFDVTWSVDTRPWSPVLAVDAQNKVNFGSIKDLVLNMDVASTRIQIALKVGAQTNSNHRIF
;
A
#
# COMPACT_ATOMS: atom_id res chain seq x y z
N MET A 1 60.55 43.59 -22.64
CA MET A 1 59.59 42.72 -23.36
C MET A 1 58.80 41.95 -22.30
N GLY A 2 57.66 42.49 -21.89
CA GLY A 2 56.76 41.86 -20.92
C GLY A 2 55.42 41.61 -21.61
N GLY A 3 55.05 40.34 -21.77
CA GLY A 3 53.76 39.93 -22.34
C GLY A 3 52.75 39.68 -21.22
N GLN A 4 51.70 40.50 -21.17
CA GLN A 4 50.48 40.21 -20.41
C GLN A 4 49.60 39.25 -21.22
N LEU A 5 49.20 38.14 -20.59
CA LEU A 5 48.15 37.26 -21.10
C LEU A 5 46.80 37.76 -20.59
N THR A 6 45.92 38.18 -21.50
CA THR A 6 44.55 38.58 -21.20
C THR A 6 43.63 37.37 -21.43
N PHE A 7 42.87 36.96 -20.41
CA PHE A 7 41.77 36.01 -20.56
C PHE A 7 40.44 36.77 -20.69
N THR A 8 39.75 36.56 -21.81
CA THR A 8 38.40 37.09 -22.06
C THR A 8 37.38 36.05 -21.61
N LEU A 9 36.56 36.40 -20.62
CA LEU A 9 35.44 35.58 -20.13
C LEU A 9 34.20 35.87 -20.99
N LEU A 10 33.78 34.90 -21.81
CA LEU A 10 32.52 34.94 -22.55
C LEU A 10 31.40 34.44 -21.64
N VAL A 11 30.57 35.36 -21.13
CA VAL A 11 29.33 35.03 -20.41
C VAL A 11 28.24 34.79 -21.44
N GLY A 12 27.97 33.53 -21.75
CA GLY A 12 26.84 33.12 -22.58
C GLY A 12 25.56 33.08 -21.76
N SER A 13 24.63 33.99 -22.05
CA SER A 13 23.28 33.98 -21.50
C SER A 13 22.50 32.78 -22.07
N ILE A 14 22.24 31.78 -21.23
CA ILE A 14 21.34 30.68 -21.55
C ILE A 14 19.92 31.17 -21.28
N LEU A 15 19.14 31.35 -22.35
CA LEU A 15 17.70 31.55 -22.32
C LEU A 15 17.06 30.31 -21.68
N PHE A 16 16.46 30.47 -20.50
CA PHE A 16 15.57 29.48 -19.93
C PHE A 16 14.24 29.54 -20.69
N ASP A 17 14.04 28.62 -21.63
CA ASP A 17 12.70 28.31 -22.12
C ASP A 17 11.89 27.75 -20.95
N SER A 18 10.87 28.50 -20.55
CA SER A 18 9.86 28.06 -19.60
C SER A 18 9.09 26.90 -20.23
N VAL A 19 9.48 25.67 -19.91
CA VAL A 19 8.66 24.49 -20.18
C VAL A 19 7.43 24.59 -19.28
N GLN A 20 6.33 25.08 -19.83
CA GLN A 20 5.01 24.92 -19.23
C GLN A 20 4.67 23.43 -19.28
N PHE A 21 4.89 22.75 -18.16
CA PHE A 21 4.30 21.43 -17.92
C PHE A 21 2.79 21.63 -17.74
N SER A 22 2.00 21.33 -18.78
CA SER A 22 0.61 20.99 -18.57
C SER A 22 0.57 19.61 -17.91
N LEU A 23 0.39 19.57 -16.59
CA LEU A 23 -0.14 18.38 -15.94
C LEU A 23 -1.49 18.11 -16.59
N GLU A 24 -1.58 17.10 -17.44
CA GLU A 24 -2.87 16.46 -17.69
C GLU A 24 -3.40 16.02 -16.33
N SER A 25 -4.50 16.62 -15.91
CA SER A 25 -5.16 16.31 -14.66
C SER A 25 -5.66 14.87 -14.72
N SER A 26 -4.85 13.94 -14.22
CA SER A 26 -5.43 12.74 -13.63
C SER A 26 -6.25 13.25 -12.45
N ASP A 27 -7.55 13.43 -12.65
CA ASP A 27 -8.51 13.63 -11.57
C ASP A 27 -8.32 12.46 -10.62
N SER A 28 -7.53 12.71 -9.58
CA SER A 28 -7.07 11.66 -8.71
C SER A 28 -8.28 11.28 -7.87
N MET A 29 -8.72 10.03 -7.94
CA MET A 29 -9.76 9.51 -7.04
C MET A 29 -9.43 9.73 -5.54
N CYS A 30 -8.19 10.12 -5.22
CA CYS A 30 -7.68 10.42 -3.88
C CYS A 30 -7.59 11.91 -3.54
N GLN A 31 -7.89 12.79 -4.49
CA GLN A 31 -8.29 14.18 -4.24
C GLN A 31 -9.70 14.30 -4.79
N ARG A 32 -10.68 13.78 -4.04
CA ARG A 32 -12.08 14.02 -4.38
C ARG A 32 -12.26 15.54 -4.43
N PRO A 33 -12.75 16.13 -5.53
CA PRO A 33 -13.17 17.52 -5.49
C PRO A 33 -14.22 17.63 -4.40
N TRP A 34 -14.00 18.52 -3.45
CA TRP A 34 -15.00 18.83 -2.43
C TRP A 34 -16.22 19.39 -3.15
N VAL A 35 -17.33 18.67 -3.12
CA VAL A 35 -18.60 19.19 -3.60
C VAL A 35 -19.17 20.02 -2.47
N GLU A 36 -19.08 21.34 -2.60
CA GLU A 36 -19.77 22.27 -1.70
C GLU A 36 -21.28 22.02 -1.81
N ARG A 37 -21.89 21.51 -0.75
CA ARG A 37 -23.34 21.39 -0.63
C ARG A 37 -23.80 22.33 0.47
N MET A 38 -24.24 23.53 0.10
CA MET A 38 -24.90 24.45 1.03
C MET A 38 -26.31 23.95 1.34
N PHE A 39 -26.64 23.77 2.62
CA PHE A 39 -28.00 23.45 3.06
C PHE A 39 -28.52 24.52 4.03
N TRP A 40 -29.72 24.99 3.74
CA TRP A 40 -30.55 25.78 4.63
C TRP A 40 -31.65 24.87 5.16
N THR A 41 -31.86 24.80 6.48
CA THR A 41 -32.99 24.07 7.07
C THR A 41 -34.11 25.03 7.45
N SER A 42 -35.35 24.69 7.09
CA SER A 42 -36.55 25.29 7.67
C SER A 42 -37.37 24.22 8.40
N GLN A 43 -37.64 24.50 9.69
CA GLN A 43 -38.72 23.99 10.55
C GLN A 43 -38.60 22.61 11.23
N ASN A 44 -37.98 22.56 12.42
CA ASN A 44 -38.59 22.07 13.69
C ASN A 44 -37.62 22.27 14.89
N PRO A 45 -38.10 22.34 16.16
CA PRO A 45 -37.56 23.22 17.20
C PRO A 45 -36.69 22.51 18.26
N THR A 46 -36.13 21.34 17.95
CA THR A 46 -35.21 20.62 18.85
C THR A 46 -33.88 20.28 18.18
N GLN A 47 -33.50 21.05 17.16
CA GLN A 47 -32.13 21.00 16.66
C GLN A 47 -31.21 21.71 17.68
N PRO A 48 -30.07 21.11 18.05
CA PRO A 48 -29.01 21.85 18.75
C PRO A 48 -28.67 23.10 17.93
N SER A 49 -28.36 24.21 18.60
CA SER A 49 -27.87 25.40 17.89
C SER A 49 -26.66 25.02 17.03
N SER A 50 -26.38 25.82 15.98
CA SER A 50 -25.17 25.65 15.18
C SER A 50 -23.90 25.55 16.06
N ASP A 51 -23.92 26.21 17.22
CA ASP A 51 -22.84 26.19 18.20
C ASP A 51 -22.75 24.87 18.97
N ALA A 52 -23.89 24.29 19.36
CA ALA A 52 -23.91 22.98 20.02
C ALA A 52 -23.53 21.84 19.06
N PHE A 53 -23.94 21.93 17.78
CA PHE A 53 -23.46 20.99 16.76
C PHE A 53 -21.96 21.15 16.49
N ARG A 54 -21.46 22.39 16.45
CA ARG A 54 -20.03 22.69 16.35
C ARG A 54 -19.25 22.12 17.54
N GLU A 55 -19.75 22.28 18.75
CA GLU A 55 -19.15 21.71 19.94
C GLU A 55 -19.13 20.18 19.88
N ASP A 56 -20.22 19.55 19.42
CA ASP A 56 -20.29 18.10 19.22
C ASP A 56 -19.25 17.60 18.21
N VAL A 57 -19.05 18.31 17.10
CA VAL A 57 -18.00 18.01 16.10
C VAL A 57 -16.60 18.19 16.69
N LEU A 58 -16.35 19.28 17.42
CA LEU A 58 -15.04 19.52 18.08
C LEU A 58 -14.73 18.49 19.18
N LEU A 59 -15.75 17.90 19.79
CA LEU A 59 -15.64 16.82 20.78
C LEU A 59 -15.55 15.42 20.11
N GLY A 60 -15.47 15.34 18.78
CA GLY A 60 -15.33 14.09 18.04
C GLY A 60 -16.59 13.21 18.06
N LYS A 61 -17.77 13.79 18.30
CA LYS A 61 -19.02 13.03 18.23
C LYS A 61 -19.39 12.75 16.77
N PRO A 62 -19.94 11.56 16.46
CA PRO A 62 -20.36 11.23 15.10
C PRO A 62 -21.49 12.17 14.65
N ALA A 63 -21.34 12.75 13.47
CA ALA A 63 -22.35 13.64 12.88
C ALA A 63 -23.23 12.87 11.89
N ARG A 64 -24.54 12.88 12.12
CA ARG A 64 -25.51 12.32 11.17
C ARG A 64 -26.05 13.43 10.28
N VAL A 65 -25.87 13.29 8.98
CA VAL A 65 -26.44 14.18 7.96
C VAL A 65 -27.72 13.57 7.44
N VAL A 66 -28.76 14.39 7.29
CA VAL A 66 -30.02 14.02 6.65
C VAL A 66 -30.26 15.02 5.52
N ILE A 67 -30.36 14.52 4.30
CA ILE A 67 -30.68 15.30 3.10
C ILE A 67 -32.17 15.13 2.82
N GLU A 68 -32.91 16.23 2.72
CA GLU A 68 -34.32 16.24 2.35
C GLU A 68 -34.53 17.16 1.13
N GLN A 69 -35.09 16.62 0.04
CA GLN A 69 -35.45 17.39 -1.16
C GLN A 69 -36.81 16.91 -1.69
N GLY A 70 -37.87 17.67 -1.43
CA GLY A 70 -39.24 17.25 -1.76
C GLY A 70 -39.63 16.00 -0.96
N SER A 71 -39.95 14.90 -1.64
CA SER A 71 -40.23 13.59 -1.02
C SER A 71 -38.98 12.72 -0.83
N TYR A 72 -37.83 13.13 -1.35
CA TYR A 72 -36.58 12.38 -1.22
C TYR A 72 -35.95 12.65 0.14
N LYS A 73 -35.60 11.58 0.85
CA LYS A 73 -34.93 11.62 2.15
C LYS A 73 -33.81 10.59 2.20
N GLU A 74 -32.60 11.06 2.45
CA GLU A 74 -31.42 10.23 2.65
C GLU A 74 -30.74 10.59 3.96
N ALA A 75 -30.15 9.61 4.65
CA ALA A 75 -29.42 9.86 5.88
C ALA A 75 -28.15 9.01 5.93
N PHE A 76 -27.04 9.65 6.28
CA PHE A 76 -25.73 8.99 6.45
C PHE A 76 -24.97 9.61 7.63
N THR A 77 -23.96 8.90 8.11
CA THR A 77 -23.07 9.38 9.17
C THR A 77 -21.76 9.81 8.53
N LEU A 78 -21.29 11.01 8.87
CA LEU A 78 -19.97 11.48 8.47
C LEU A 78 -18.92 10.95 9.45
N ASP A 79 -17.81 10.48 8.90
CA ASP A 79 -16.60 10.16 9.67
C ASP A 79 -15.52 11.21 9.36
N ASN A 80 -14.50 11.32 10.21
CA ASN A 80 -13.40 12.29 10.06
C ASN A 80 -13.87 13.74 9.84
N VAL A 81 -14.87 14.18 10.61
CA VAL A 81 -15.43 15.53 10.48
C VAL A 81 -14.39 16.55 10.97
N ASN A 82 -14.02 17.48 10.09
CA ASN A 82 -13.13 18.60 10.36
C ASN A 82 -13.84 19.92 10.05
N MET A 83 -13.38 21.02 10.62
CA MET A 83 -13.94 22.35 10.42
C MET A 83 -12.90 23.32 9.89
N ASN A 84 -13.27 24.10 8.87
CA ASN A 84 -12.50 25.26 8.40
C ASN A 84 -13.42 26.50 8.40
N GLY A 85 -13.32 27.30 9.47
CA GLY A 85 -14.21 28.45 9.68
C GLY A 85 -15.65 28.03 9.95
N ASN A 86 -16.57 28.42 9.05
CA ASN A 86 -18.00 28.05 9.09
C ASN A 86 -18.31 26.80 8.24
N LEU A 87 -17.31 26.23 7.57
CA LEU A 87 -17.49 25.05 6.74
C LEU A 87 -17.21 23.80 7.58
N ILE A 88 -18.16 22.85 7.58
CA ILE A 88 -17.98 21.51 8.14
C ILE A 88 -17.65 20.58 6.98
N CYS A 89 -16.46 20.00 7.01
CA CYS A 89 -15.99 19.02 6.05
C CYS A 89 -16.10 17.65 6.71
N GLY A 90 -16.86 16.73 6.14
CA GLY A 90 -16.83 15.32 6.55
C GLY A 90 -16.54 14.45 5.35
N GLU A 91 -15.87 13.33 5.57
CA GLU A 91 -15.81 12.28 4.57
C GLU A 91 -17.13 11.52 4.63
N GLU A 92 -17.88 11.54 3.53
CA GLU A 92 -18.99 10.62 3.34
C GLU A 92 -18.40 9.21 3.22
N TYR A 93 -18.71 8.35 4.18
CA TYR A 93 -18.59 6.90 4.00
C TYR A 93 -19.65 6.48 2.99
N SER A 94 -19.39 6.72 1.72
CA SER A 94 -20.25 6.16 0.68
C SER A 94 -19.97 4.65 0.58
N PRO A 95 -21.01 3.80 0.70
CA PRO A 95 -20.91 2.38 0.35
C PRO A 95 -20.58 2.12 -1.12
N ASP A 96 -20.32 3.15 -1.93
CA ASP A 96 -19.80 3.07 -3.31
C ASP A 96 -18.42 2.38 -3.41
N ASN A 97 -17.73 2.13 -2.30
CA ASN A 97 -16.62 1.18 -2.26
C ASN A 97 -17.16 -0.26 -2.26
N ALA A 98 -17.87 -0.62 -3.32
CA ALA A 98 -18.26 -2.00 -3.55
C ALA A 98 -17.00 -2.88 -3.56
N PRO A 99 -17.04 -4.11 -3.01
CA PRO A 99 -15.92 -5.01 -3.12
C PRO A 99 -15.59 -5.22 -4.61
N VAL A 100 -14.30 -5.41 -4.93
CA VAL A 100 -13.88 -5.77 -6.30
C VAL A 100 -14.18 -7.23 -6.62
N SER A 101 -14.34 -8.08 -5.60
CA SER A 101 -14.84 -9.46 -5.75
C SER A 101 -15.60 -9.90 -4.48
N SER A 102 -16.65 -10.71 -4.60
CA SER A 102 -17.47 -11.16 -3.47
C SER A 102 -17.93 -12.59 -3.72
N ARG A 103 -17.58 -13.51 -2.81
CA ARG A 103 -17.98 -14.92 -2.87
C ARG A 103 -18.70 -15.36 -1.60
N TYR A 104 -19.66 -16.26 -1.77
CA TYR A 104 -20.34 -16.97 -0.69
C TYR A 104 -19.66 -18.32 -0.40
N LEU A 105 -20.05 -18.97 0.70
CA LEU A 105 -19.51 -20.28 1.10
C LEU A 105 -19.74 -21.39 0.07
N ASP A 106 -20.80 -21.27 -0.73
CA ASP A 106 -21.15 -22.20 -1.82
C ASP A 106 -20.37 -21.90 -3.12
N GLY A 107 -19.45 -20.92 -3.10
CA GLY A 107 -18.68 -20.48 -4.27
C GLY A 107 -19.44 -19.55 -5.23
N SER A 108 -20.73 -19.30 -4.99
CA SER A 108 -21.51 -18.35 -5.77
C SER A 108 -20.98 -16.92 -5.56
N SER A 109 -21.23 -16.04 -6.55
CA SER A 109 -20.85 -14.63 -6.51
C SER A 109 -22.10 -13.77 -6.58
N SER A 110 -22.18 -12.72 -5.75
CA SER A 110 -23.22 -11.69 -5.87
C SER A 110 -22.88 -10.60 -6.88
N MET A 111 -21.69 -10.61 -7.48
CA MET A 111 -21.23 -9.53 -8.33
C MET A 111 -21.10 -9.93 -9.79
N GLN A 112 -21.69 -9.10 -10.64
CA GLN A 112 -21.63 -9.15 -12.11
C GLN A 112 -20.37 -8.48 -12.69
N TYR A 113 -19.51 -7.86 -11.87
CA TYR A 113 -18.39 -7.06 -12.36
C TYR A 113 -17.26 -7.92 -12.94
N ALA A 114 -17.23 -8.00 -14.26
CA ALA A 114 -16.04 -8.27 -15.05
C ALA A 114 -15.19 -7.00 -15.22
N ASP A 115 -13.89 -7.20 -15.38
CA ASP A 115 -12.88 -6.31 -15.99
C ASP A 115 -11.96 -5.40 -15.15
N ASN A 116 -12.21 -5.08 -13.87
CA ASN A 116 -11.23 -4.27 -13.11
C ASN A 116 -10.52 -4.98 -11.94
N TYR A 117 -11.00 -6.14 -11.47
CA TYR A 117 -10.41 -6.76 -10.27
C TYR A 117 -8.96 -7.25 -10.49
N VAL A 118 -8.64 -7.77 -11.69
CA VAL A 118 -7.27 -8.13 -12.08
C VAL A 118 -6.39 -6.89 -12.18
N ALA A 119 -6.87 -5.84 -12.85
CA ALA A 119 -6.12 -4.60 -13.00
C ALA A 119 -5.84 -3.92 -11.65
N MET A 120 -6.79 -3.98 -10.71
CA MET A 120 -6.58 -3.51 -9.33
C MET A 120 -5.59 -4.40 -8.59
N ALA A 121 -5.69 -5.73 -8.69
CA ALA A 121 -4.73 -6.64 -8.07
C ALA A 121 -3.29 -6.51 -8.58
N MET A 122 -3.10 -5.99 -9.80
CA MET A 122 -1.76 -5.69 -10.33
C MET A 122 -1.08 -4.48 -9.69
N LYS A 123 -1.83 -3.55 -9.07
CA LYS A 123 -1.25 -2.29 -8.58
C LYS A 123 -1.57 -1.97 -7.12
N SER A 124 -2.71 -2.41 -6.63
CA SER A 124 -3.31 -1.94 -5.39
C SER A 124 -2.95 -2.79 -4.18
N GLU A 125 -3.12 -2.21 -2.99
CA GLU A 125 -3.33 -2.96 -1.76
C GLU A 125 -4.68 -3.67 -1.81
N MET A 126 -4.71 -4.95 -1.45
CA MET A 126 -5.93 -5.74 -1.42
C MET A 126 -6.27 -6.10 0.03
N ARG A 127 -7.56 -6.16 0.36
CA ARG A 127 -8.05 -6.55 1.68
C ARG A 127 -9.12 -7.63 1.56
N GLY A 128 -9.09 -8.57 2.50
CA GLY A 128 -10.11 -9.59 2.65
C GLY A 128 -11.05 -9.25 3.80
N VAL A 129 -12.35 -9.43 3.59
CA VAL A 129 -13.38 -9.35 4.63
C VAL A 129 -14.18 -10.66 4.64
N MET A 130 -14.13 -11.38 5.76
CA MET A 130 -14.93 -12.59 5.96
C MET A 130 -16.36 -12.19 6.35
N LYS A 131 -17.31 -12.45 5.45
CA LYS A 131 -18.73 -12.09 5.68
C LYS A 131 -19.36 -12.86 6.84
N ASP A 132 -18.92 -14.08 7.06
CA ASP A 132 -19.47 -15.00 8.05
C ASP A 132 -18.92 -14.77 9.47
N ARG A 133 -17.83 -14.01 9.61
CA ARG A 133 -17.09 -13.91 10.90
C ARG A 133 -16.71 -12.50 11.32
N GLY A 134 -17.01 -11.48 10.52
CA GLY A 134 -16.65 -10.08 10.83
C GLY A 134 -15.13 -9.89 10.96
N TYR A 135 -14.34 -10.58 10.14
CA TYR A 135 -12.89 -10.55 10.20
C TYR A 135 -12.32 -9.86 8.95
N VAL A 136 -11.55 -8.80 9.14
CA VAL A 136 -10.89 -8.04 8.06
C VAL A 136 -9.37 -8.14 8.19
N PHE A 137 -8.68 -8.25 7.06
CA PHE A 137 -7.24 -8.38 7.02
C PHE A 137 -6.65 -7.85 5.71
N ASN A 138 -5.38 -7.43 5.78
CA ASN A 138 -4.62 -7.01 4.62
C ASN A 138 -4.03 -8.22 3.89
N MET A 139 -3.98 -8.13 2.57
CA MET A 139 -3.24 -9.07 1.74
C MET A 139 -1.83 -8.52 1.51
N ASP A 140 -0.84 -9.21 2.06
CA ASP A 140 0.57 -8.84 2.00
C ASP A 140 1.15 -9.01 0.59
N ASN A 141 0.68 -10.02 -0.14
CA ASN A 141 1.03 -10.23 -1.54
C ASN A 141 -0.12 -10.88 -2.29
N VAL A 142 -0.12 -10.67 -3.60
CA VAL A 142 -1.13 -11.19 -4.53
C VAL A 142 -0.41 -11.96 -5.63
N HIS A 143 -1.03 -13.03 -6.11
CA HIS A 143 -0.62 -13.80 -7.27
C HIS A 143 -1.82 -14.00 -8.18
N ILE A 144 -1.69 -13.52 -9.41
CA ILE A 144 -2.67 -13.61 -10.48
C ILE A 144 -2.27 -14.80 -11.35
N ASP A 145 -3.09 -15.85 -11.34
CA ASP A 145 -2.89 -16.95 -12.27
C ASP A 145 -3.42 -16.55 -13.66
N GLN A 146 -2.50 -16.31 -14.58
CA GLN A 146 -2.82 -15.89 -15.95
C GLN A 146 -3.66 -16.93 -16.70
N ALA A 147 -3.53 -18.22 -16.39
CA ALA A 147 -4.24 -19.27 -17.10
C ALA A 147 -5.74 -19.32 -16.75
N SER A 148 -6.08 -19.12 -15.48
CA SER A 148 -7.47 -19.18 -15.00
C SER A 148 -8.11 -17.82 -14.72
N GLY A 149 -7.30 -16.75 -14.63
CA GLY A 149 -7.73 -15.45 -14.14
C GLY A 149 -7.99 -15.42 -12.62
N HIS A 150 -7.85 -16.54 -11.91
CA HIS A 150 -8.01 -16.56 -10.46
C HIS A 150 -6.89 -15.79 -9.76
N ILE A 151 -7.26 -15.16 -8.66
CA ILE A 151 -6.33 -14.41 -7.83
C ILE A 151 -6.23 -15.12 -6.50
N SER A 152 -5.00 -15.35 -6.08
CA SER A 152 -4.68 -15.77 -4.73
C SER A 152 -3.91 -14.67 -4.01
N ALA A 153 -4.12 -14.51 -2.72
CA ALA A 153 -3.39 -13.55 -1.94
C ALA A 153 -3.13 -14.09 -0.55
N GLN A 154 -2.02 -13.66 0.05
CA GLN A 154 -1.60 -14.15 1.35
C GLN A 154 -1.76 -13.06 2.39
N SER A 155 -2.20 -13.45 3.58
CA SER A 155 -2.16 -12.65 4.79
C SER A 155 -1.34 -13.43 5.81
N LEU A 156 -0.22 -12.85 6.23
CA LEU A 156 0.92 -13.55 6.80
C LEU A 156 1.22 -13.13 8.24
N ASN A 157 0.37 -12.30 8.84
CA ASN A 157 0.59 -11.80 10.20
C ASN A 157 -0.67 -11.94 11.04
N HIS A 158 -0.94 -13.16 11.49
CA HIS A 158 -2.06 -13.43 12.36
C HIS A 158 -1.63 -14.14 13.64
N VAL A 159 -2.35 -13.85 14.71
CA VAL A 159 -2.20 -14.47 16.02
C VAL A 159 -3.52 -15.13 16.41
N SER A 160 -3.44 -16.29 17.07
CA SER A 160 -4.61 -17.00 17.56
C SER A 160 -5.40 -16.22 18.61
N GLN A 161 -6.67 -16.00 18.34
CA GLN A 161 -7.61 -15.29 19.22
C GLN A 161 -8.78 -16.22 19.63
N ARG A 162 -9.52 -15.82 20.67
CA ARG A 162 -10.77 -16.42 21.12
C ARG A 162 -11.72 -15.36 21.65
N TYR A 163 -13.02 -15.60 21.52
CA TYR A 163 -14.03 -14.84 22.23
C TYR A 163 -14.05 -15.22 23.71
N THR A 164 -14.23 -14.22 24.56
CA THR A 164 -14.48 -14.37 25.99
C THR A 164 -15.98 -14.54 26.24
N LEU A 165 -16.36 -15.03 27.41
CA LEU A 165 -17.77 -15.18 27.79
C LEU A 165 -18.53 -13.84 27.78
N GLY A 166 -17.83 -12.73 28.01
CA GLY A 166 -18.37 -11.37 27.95
C GLY A 166 -18.35 -10.74 26.55
N GLY A 167 -18.09 -11.50 25.49
CA GLY A 167 -18.08 -10.99 24.11
C GLY A 167 -16.80 -10.25 23.67
N GLY A 168 -15.84 -10.05 24.57
CA GLY A 168 -14.52 -9.49 24.23
C GLY A 168 -13.62 -10.49 23.50
N ILE A 169 -12.50 -10.00 22.94
CA ILE A 169 -11.48 -10.81 22.27
C ILE A 169 -10.25 -10.95 23.17
N SER A 170 -9.71 -12.17 23.29
CA SER A 170 -8.45 -12.44 24.01
C SER A 170 -7.57 -13.39 23.22
N PHE A 171 -6.27 -13.45 23.55
CA PHE A 171 -5.40 -14.48 23.01
C PHE A 171 -5.75 -15.87 23.58
N LYS A 172 -5.45 -16.91 22.81
CA LYS A 172 -5.51 -18.28 23.34
C LYS A 172 -4.41 -18.48 24.40
N PRO A 173 -4.64 -19.30 25.45
CA PRO A 173 -3.62 -19.55 26.49
C PRO A 173 -2.29 -20.10 25.95
N GLN A 174 -2.34 -20.87 24.87
CA GLN A 174 -1.18 -21.30 24.11
C GLN A 174 -1.25 -20.63 22.74
N PRO A 175 -0.71 -19.42 22.59
CA PRO A 175 -0.91 -18.66 21.38
C PRO A 175 -0.03 -19.20 20.25
N TYR A 176 -0.57 -19.20 19.04
CA TYR A 176 0.13 -19.58 17.82
C TYR A 176 0.02 -18.45 16.80
N TYR A 177 1.06 -18.30 15.97
CA TYR A 177 0.96 -17.48 14.77
C TYR A 177 0.48 -18.35 13.61
N TRP A 178 -0.22 -17.73 12.67
CA TRP A 178 -0.73 -18.42 11.49
C TRP A 178 -0.66 -17.54 10.26
N LEU A 179 -0.52 -18.21 9.13
CA LEU A 179 -0.43 -17.64 7.79
C LEU A 179 -1.60 -18.20 7.00
N SER A 180 -2.18 -17.39 6.11
CA SER A 180 -3.25 -17.84 5.23
C SER A 180 -3.10 -17.37 3.81
N SER A 181 -3.32 -18.29 2.87
CA SER A 181 -3.50 -18.02 1.46
C SER A 181 -5.00 -18.10 1.16
N TRP A 182 -5.51 -17.11 0.45
CA TRP A 182 -6.93 -16.95 0.12
C TRP A 182 -7.07 -16.81 -1.38
N GLU A 183 -8.09 -17.42 -1.97
CA GLU A 183 -8.36 -17.33 -3.41
C GLU A 183 -9.72 -16.70 -3.67
N THR A 184 -9.87 -16.04 -4.82
CA THR A 184 -11.17 -15.48 -5.28
C THR A 184 -12.23 -16.54 -5.59
N SER A 185 -11.90 -17.84 -5.47
CA SER A 185 -12.84 -18.96 -5.46
C SER A 185 -13.49 -19.20 -4.09
N GLY A 186 -13.01 -18.52 -3.04
CA GLY A 186 -13.38 -18.78 -1.64
C GLY A 186 -12.49 -19.82 -0.95
N ARG A 187 -11.58 -20.48 -1.68
CA ARG A 187 -10.62 -21.42 -1.08
C ARG A 187 -9.66 -20.70 -0.16
N ARG A 188 -9.35 -21.36 0.95
CA ARG A 188 -8.35 -20.93 1.92
C ARG A 188 -7.43 -22.06 2.28
N ASP A 189 -6.16 -21.75 2.42
CA ASP A 189 -5.15 -22.61 3.02
C ASP A 189 -4.48 -21.90 4.19
N SER A 190 -4.34 -22.56 5.33
CA SER A 190 -3.81 -21.94 6.56
C SER A 190 -2.82 -22.85 7.27
N ALA A 191 -1.62 -22.34 7.52
CA ALA A 191 -0.56 -23.03 8.24
C ALA A 191 -0.26 -22.30 9.56
N ARG A 192 0.10 -23.05 10.61
CA ARG A 192 0.13 -22.57 12.01
C ARG A 192 1.36 -23.09 12.74
N TRP A 193 1.93 -22.25 13.60
CA TRP A 193 3.07 -22.61 14.44
C TRP A 193 2.99 -21.97 15.82
N THR A 194 3.55 -22.64 16.82
CA THR A 194 3.61 -22.11 18.19
C THR A 194 4.41 -20.80 18.23
N MET A 195 3.98 -19.85 19.06
CA MET A 195 4.81 -18.70 19.37
C MET A 195 6.04 -19.12 20.19
N GLY A 196 7.20 -18.54 19.88
CA GLY A 196 8.46 -18.74 20.61
C GLY A 196 9.22 -20.03 20.29
N GLY A 197 8.64 -20.97 19.53
CA GLY A 197 9.29 -22.25 19.21
C GLY A 197 9.15 -22.73 17.77
N VAL A 198 8.43 -22.00 16.91
CA VAL A 198 8.24 -22.33 15.48
C VAL A 198 7.86 -23.80 15.24
N LYS A 199 7.10 -24.41 16.17
CA LYS A 199 6.67 -25.80 16.04
C LYS A 199 5.35 -25.85 15.27
N PRO A 200 5.22 -26.63 14.19
CA PRO A 200 3.96 -26.76 13.47
C PRO A 200 2.82 -27.20 14.41
N VAL A 201 1.72 -26.45 14.41
CA VAL A 201 0.52 -26.74 15.21
C VAL A 201 -0.56 -27.40 14.36
N GLY A 202 -0.63 -27.02 13.09
CA GLY A 202 -1.59 -27.63 12.17
C GLY A 202 -1.73 -26.88 10.86
N HIS A 203 -2.28 -27.58 9.87
CA HIS A 203 -2.54 -27.11 8.53
C HIS A 203 -4.00 -27.41 8.19
N THR A 204 -4.75 -26.43 7.68
CA THR A 204 -6.15 -26.60 7.30
C THR A 204 -6.42 -25.98 5.94
N ASN A 205 -7.20 -26.67 5.13
CA ASN A 205 -7.78 -26.16 3.90
C ASN A 205 -9.31 -26.20 3.98
N ASP A 206 -9.97 -25.12 3.60
CA ASP A 206 -11.43 -25.01 3.62
C ASP A 206 -11.93 -23.92 2.66
N TYR A 207 -13.23 -23.66 2.70
CA TYR A 207 -13.89 -22.58 1.96
C TYR A 207 -14.44 -21.53 2.92
N VAL A 208 -14.36 -20.26 2.51
CA VAL A 208 -14.83 -19.11 3.28
C VAL A 208 -15.63 -18.14 2.40
N ALA A 209 -16.62 -17.47 3.00
CA ALA A 209 -17.30 -16.35 2.34
C ALA A 209 -16.42 -15.11 2.45
N LEU A 210 -15.82 -14.71 1.32
CA LEU A 210 -14.80 -13.67 1.27
C LEU A 210 -15.21 -12.54 0.32
N GLN A 211 -15.15 -11.31 0.83
CA GLN A 211 -15.18 -10.09 0.03
C GLN A 211 -13.78 -9.53 -0.10
N TRP A 212 -13.45 -9.11 -1.31
CA TRP A 212 -12.17 -8.52 -1.68
C TRP A 212 -12.37 -7.04 -1.93
N PHE A 213 -11.57 -6.22 -1.28
CA PHE A 213 -11.51 -4.79 -1.51
C PHE A 213 -10.14 -4.44 -2.07
N ALA A 214 -10.09 -3.42 -2.91
CA ALA A 214 -8.86 -2.90 -3.46
C ALA A 214 -8.73 -1.42 -3.13
N ASP A 215 -7.53 -1.02 -2.73
CA ASP A 215 -7.19 0.37 -2.52
C ASP A 215 -7.00 1.08 -3.86
N ALA A 216 -7.88 2.02 -4.18
CA ALA A 216 -7.78 2.80 -5.41
C ALA A 216 -6.63 3.81 -5.42
N CYS A 217 -6.02 4.09 -4.27
CA CYS A 217 -4.92 5.06 -4.14
C CYS A 217 -3.56 4.50 -4.53
N TRP A 218 -3.51 3.82 -5.68
CA TRP A 218 -2.29 3.31 -6.29
C TRP A 218 -2.28 3.60 -7.78
N THR A 219 -1.16 4.11 -8.26
CA THR A 219 -0.96 4.39 -9.69
C THR A 219 0.33 3.77 -10.20
N ILE A 220 0.30 3.29 -11.43
CA ILE A 220 1.49 2.78 -12.14
C ILE A 220 2.30 3.98 -12.61
N VAL A 221 3.58 4.04 -12.22
CA VAL A 221 4.47 5.15 -12.59
C VAL A 221 5.59 4.74 -13.54
N TYR A 222 5.91 3.45 -13.60
CA TYR A 222 6.97 2.95 -14.46
C TYR A 222 6.74 1.48 -14.82
N LYS A 223 6.96 1.12 -16.08
CA LYS A 223 6.93 -0.27 -16.56
C LYS A 223 8.11 -0.52 -17.48
N HIS A 224 8.75 -1.66 -17.36
CA HIS A 224 9.82 -2.11 -18.26
C HIS A 224 9.72 -3.60 -18.56
N ASP A 225 10.43 -4.03 -19.59
CA ASP A 225 10.54 -5.44 -19.96
C ASP A 225 11.63 -6.19 -19.15
N GLY A 226 11.80 -7.48 -19.40
CA GLY A 226 12.83 -8.34 -18.80
C GLY A 226 14.28 -7.92 -19.04
N VAL A 227 14.55 -6.99 -19.97
CA VAL A 227 15.90 -6.42 -20.17
C VAL A 227 16.04 -5.00 -19.63
N GLY A 228 15.00 -4.48 -18.96
CA GLY A 228 15.00 -3.15 -18.36
C GLY A 228 14.66 -2.03 -19.33
N LYS A 229 14.26 -2.35 -20.56
CA LYS A 229 13.82 -1.34 -21.52
C LYS A 229 12.43 -0.86 -21.13
N ARG A 230 12.29 0.46 -21.03
CA ARG A 230 11.02 1.11 -20.68
C ARG A 230 9.92 0.73 -21.67
N LEU A 231 8.78 0.31 -21.11
CA LEU A 231 7.53 0.06 -21.82
C LEU A 231 6.53 1.21 -21.60
N ALA A 232 6.44 1.75 -20.39
CA ALA A 232 5.54 2.86 -20.06
C ALA A 232 6.03 3.67 -18.84
N GLY A 233 5.45 4.86 -18.63
CA GLY A 233 5.77 5.73 -17.50
C GLY A 233 7.18 6.35 -17.57
N SER A 234 7.75 6.68 -16.40
CA SER A 234 9.08 7.29 -16.30
C SER A 234 9.84 6.80 -15.08
N LEU A 235 11.09 6.37 -15.28
CA LEU A 235 11.98 5.98 -14.19
C LEU A 235 12.27 7.17 -13.25
N ASP A 236 12.31 8.39 -13.78
CA ASP A 236 12.50 9.60 -12.96
C ASP A 236 11.27 9.91 -12.11
N MET A 237 10.06 9.62 -12.60
CA MET A 237 8.83 9.74 -11.79
C MET A 237 8.81 8.72 -10.66
N LEU A 238 9.27 7.48 -10.91
CA LEU A 238 9.46 6.48 -9.85
C LEU A 238 10.48 6.95 -8.81
N ARG A 239 11.67 7.39 -9.24
CA ARG A 239 12.72 7.92 -8.34
C ARG A 239 12.21 9.09 -7.50
N THR A 240 11.48 10.01 -8.12
CA THR A 240 10.90 11.18 -7.44
C THR A 240 9.87 10.74 -6.40
N SER A 241 8.98 9.80 -6.76
CA SER A 241 8.00 9.22 -5.83
C SER A 241 8.66 8.56 -4.62
N ILE A 242 9.74 7.81 -4.82
CA ILE A 242 10.53 7.19 -3.74
C ILE A 242 11.19 8.24 -2.85
N ARG A 243 11.75 9.30 -3.44
CA ARG A 243 12.36 10.40 -2.68
C ARG A 243 11.35 11.20 -1.87
N MET A 244 10.08 11.21 -2.28
CA MET A 244 8.97 11.78 -1.52
C MET A 244 8.43 10.82 -0.44
N GLY A 245 9.06 9.66 -0.23
CA GLY A 245 8.63 8.69 0.79
C GLY A 245 7.39 7.87 0.43
N ARG A 246 6.95 7.89 -0.84
CA ARG A 246 5.77 7.12 -1.27
C ARG A 246 6.02 5.62 -1.16
N ARG A 247 4.99 4.87 -0.76
CA ARG A 247 5.02 3.41 -0.77
C ARG A 247 5.12 2.91 -2.21
N VAL A 248 5.86 1.81 -2.40
CA VAL A 248 6.08 1.22 -3.72
C VAL A 248 5.55 -0.21 -3.73
N ARG A 249 4.81 -0.55 -4.78
CA ARG A 249 4.44 -1.92 -5.13
C ARG A 249 5.07 -2.31 -6.45
N VAL A 250 5.42 -3.58 -6.56
CA VAL A 250 6.03 -4.16 -7.75
C VAL A 250 5.18 -5.32 -8.22
N HIS A 251 4.93 -5.38 -9.53
CA HIS A 251 4.24 -6.48 -10.18
C HIS A 251 5.12 -7.13 -11.24
N PHE A 252 5.33 -8.43 -11.14
CA PHE A 252 6.11 -9.24 -12.08
C PHE A 252 5.62 -10.68 -12.06
N ASN A 253 5.58 -11.34 -13.22
CA ASN A 253 5.19 -12.75 -13.35
C ASN A 253 3.93 -13.15 -12.58
N GLY A 254 2.88 -12.31 -12.61
CA GLY A 254 1.64 -12.53 -11.88
C GLY A 254 1.68 -12.16 -10.38
N PHE A 255 2.84 -11.96 -9.78
CA PHE A 255 2.99 -11.55 -8.38
C PHE A 255 2.90 -10.03 -8.24
N THR A 256 2.17 -9.55 -7.23
CA THR A 256 2.15 -8.15 -6.79
C THR A 256 2.50 -8.08 -5.31
N LEU A 257 3.54 -7.32 -4.98
CA LEU A 257 4.11 -7.21 -3.62
C LEU A 257 4.36 -5.75 -3.26
N GLU A 258 4.16 -5.39 -1.98
CA GLU A 258 4.66 -4.12 -1.45
C GLU A 258 6.16 -4.26 -1.13
N ALA A 259 6.94 -3.26 -1.52
CA ALA A 259 8.36 -3.20 -1.20
C ALA A 259 8.54 -2.88 0.30
N SER A 260 9.26 -3.74 1.01
CA SER A 260 9.66 -3.53 2.40
C SER A 260 10.72 -2.44 2.52
N SER A 261 11.61 -2.36 1.53
CA SER A 261 12.58 -1.27 1.40
C SER A 261 12.85 -0.99 -0.08
N VAL A 262 13.25 0.24 -0.40
CA VAL A 262 13.59 0.65 -1.78
C VAL A 262 14.86 1.48 -1.75
N ILE A 263 15.78 1.18 -2.66
CA ILE A 263 17.07 1.86 -2.80
C ILE A 263 17.20 2.39 -4.23
N ILE A 264 17.68 3.63 -4.36
CA ILE A 264 18.11 4.21 -5.63
C ILE A 264 19.63 4.13 -5.68
N SER A 265 20.18 3.39 -6.64
CA SER A 265 21.63 3.25 -6.82
C SER A 265 22.25 4.57 -7.30
N PRO A 266 23.59 4.75 -7.19
CA PRO A 266 24.27 5.93 -7.74
C PRO A 266 24.06 6.12 -9.25
N GLY A 267 23.96 5.03 -10.01
CA GLY A 267 23.60 5.05 -11.44
C GLY A 267 22.11 5.32 -11.70
N GLY A 268 21.32 5.52 -10.64
CA GLY A 268 19.90 5.82 -10.66
C GLY A 268 19.00 4.60 -10.84
N SER A 269 19.50 3.38 -10.94
CA SER A 269 18.61 2.22 -10.96
C SER A 269 17.87 2.08 -9.63
N VAL A 270 16.64 1.55 -9.66
CA VAL A 270 15.86 1.32 -8.45
C VAL A 270 15.84 -0.17 -8.13
N MET A 271 16.03 -0.50 -6.86
CA MET A 271 15.92 -1.85 -6.32
C MET A 271 14.88 -1.87 -5.20
N ALA A 272 13.90 -2.75 -5.31
CA ALA A 272 12.94 -3.05 -4.24
C ALA A 272 13.34 -4.35 -3.53
N GLN A 273 13.30 -4.35 -2.21
CA GLN A 273 13.38 -5.55 -1.39
C GLN A 273 11.98 -5.94 -0.91
N THR A 274 11.62 -7.22 -0.98
CA THR A 274 10.37 -7.75 -0.42
C THR A 274 10.67 -8.88 0.56
N SER A 275 9.86 -9.01 1.61
CA SER A 275 9.98 -10.09 2.62
C SER A 275 8.64 -10.71 3.05
N THR A 276 7.53 -10.20 2.53
CA THR A 276 6.17 -10.60 2.94
C THR A 276 5.54 -11.54 1.91
N GLU A 277 6.22 -12.65 1.65
CA GLU A 277 5.79 -13.68 0.71
C GLU A 277 6.16 -15.07 1.21
N MET A 278 5.23 -16.02 1.05
CA MET A 278 5.48 -17.43 1.28
C MET A 278 5.34 -18.21 -0.03
N ALA A 279 6.18 -19.25 -0.17
CA ALA A 279 6.14 -20.13 -1.33
C ALA A 279 4.81 -20.86 -1.43
N ARG A 280 4.28 -20.86 -2.66
CA ARG A 280 3.11 -21.62 -3.07
C ARG A 280 3.55 -22.92 -3.73
N ARG A 281 2.66 -23.92 -3.76
CA ARG A 281 2.90 -25.20 -4.45
C ARG A 281 3.13 -25.01 -5.95
N LEU A 282 2.48 -24.00 -6.54
CA LEU A 282 2.48 -23.75 -7.99
C LEU A 282 2.03 -25.01 -8.77
N GLY A 283 2.18 -25.00 -10.09
CA GLY A 283 1.82 -26.13 -10.95
C GLY A 283 0.35 -26.18 -11.38
N SER A 284 -0.10 -27.38 -11.75
CA SER A 284 -1.46 -27.64 -12.23
C SER A 284 -2.36 -28.12 -11.09
N GLY A 285 -3.65 -27.79 -11.17
CA GLY A 285 -4.64 -28.23 -10.19
C GLY A 285 -5.13 -27.13 -9.27
N SER A 286 -5.98 -27.54 -8.33
CA SER A 286 -6.75 -26.62 -7.50
C SER A 286 -6.00 -26.13 -6.25
N ASP A 287 -4.90 -26.78 -5.88
CA ASP A 287 -4.07 -26.46 -4.71
C ASP A 287 -2.79 -25.68 -5.06
N LYS A 288 -2.61 -25.25 -6.31
CA LYS A 288 -1.44 -24.46 -6.75
C LYS A 288 -1.22 -23.17 -5.94
N THR A 289 -2.26 -22.63 -5.31
CA THR A 289 -2.25 -21.42 -4.50
C THR A 289 -1.95 -21.69 -3.02
N PHE A 290 -1.92 -22.96 -2.61
CA PHE A 290 -1.68 -23.38 -1.23
C PHE A 290 -0.21 -23.24 -0.87
N PHE A 291 0.07 -23.15 0.42
CA PHE A 291 1.44 -23.15 0.90
C PHE A 291 2.12 -24.49 0.58
N ASN A 292 3.43 -24.44 0.38
CA ASN A 292 4.23 -25.65 0.34
C ASN A 292 4.07 -26.45 1.63
N THR A 293 4.08 -27.78 1.51
CA THR A 293 4.01 -28.71 2.65
C THR A 293 5.08 -28.41 3.70
N LYS A 294 6.29 -28.07 3.24
CA LYS A 294 7.31 -27.38 4.07
C LYS A 294 7.23 -25.90 3.73
N THR A 295 6.73 -25.09 4.65
CA THR A 295 6.46 -23.69 4.34
C THR A 295 7.78 -22.94 4.18
N ARG A 296 7.93 -22.18 3.09
CA ARG A 296 9.14 -21.41 2.80
C ARG A 296 8.79 -19.94 2.71
N GLN A 297 9.57 -19.09 3.37
CA GLN A 297 9.53 -17.64 3.19
C GLN A 297 10.40 -17.25 1.99
N ILE A 298 9.91 -16.28 1.22
CA ILE A 298 10.61 -15.76 0.04
C ILE A 298 11.08 -14.33 0.33
N TYR A 299 12.36 -14.09 0.08
CA TYR A 299 12.95 -12.76 0.04
C TYR A 299 13.34 -12.44 -1.39
N ARG A 300 13.00 -11.25 -1.88
CA ARG A 300 13.35 -10.85 -3.25
C ARG A 300 14.07 -9.52 -3.31
N LEU A 301 14.97 -9.41 -4.28
CA LEU A 301 15.49 -8.15 -4.79
C LEU A 301 15.01 -7.99 -6.23
N ILE A 302 14.28 -6.92 -6.51
CA ILE A 302 13.63 -6.65 -7.79
C ILE A 302 14.21 -5.35 -8.34
N HIS A 303 14.80 -5.40 -9.53
CA HIS A 303 15.56 -4.28 -10.08
C HIS A 303 14.91 -3.71 -11.34
N THR A 304 15.08 -2.40 -11.58
CA THR A 304 14.58 -1.73 -12.80
C THR A 304 15.26 -2.19 -14.09
N THR A 305 16.22 -3.11 -14.02
CA THR A 305 16.86 -3.76 -15.19
C THR A 305 16.15 -5.05 -15.62
N GLY A 306 15.07 -5.45 -14.94
CA GLY A 306 14.36 -6.71 -15.18
C GLY A 306 14.81 -7.84 -14.27
N GLU A 307 15.97 -7.73 -13.61
CA GLU A 307 16.50 -8.78 -12.75
C GLU A 307 15.71 -8.92 -11.44
N VAL A 308 15.35 -10.16 -11.12
CA VAL A 308 14.70 -10.55 -9.87
C VAL A 308 15.48 -11.71 -9.24
N LEU A 309 16.18 -11.41 -8.15
CA LEU A 309 16.82 -12.41 -7.30
C LEU A 309 15.83 -12.86 -6.22
N SER A 310 15.65 -14.17 -6.07
CA SER A 310 14.76 -14.76 -5.07
C SER A 310 15.53 -15.74 -4.19
N LEU A 311 15.33 -15.65 -2.88
CA LEU A 311 15.90 -16.53 -1.86
C LEU A 311 14.77 -17.16 -1.05
N TYR A 312 14.80 -18.48 -0.91
CA TYR A 312 13.75 -19.25 -0.25
C TYR A 312 14.30 -19.88 1.02
N PHE A 313 13.70 -19.58 2.17
CA PHE A 313 14.12 -20.15 3.46
C PHE A 313 12.99 -20.96 4.08
N PHE A 314 13.30 -22.13 4.63
CA PHE A 314 12.31 -22.86 5.43
C PHE A 314 12.00 -22.06 6.70
N ILE A 315 10.73 -21.98 7.08
CA ILE A 315 10.33 -21.26 8.30
C ILE A 315 10.83 -22.00 9.53
N GLU A 316 10.78 -23.33 9.51
CA GLU A 316 11.00 -24.19 10.67
C GLU A 316 12.44 -24.15 11.20
N ASP A 317 13.43 -24.10 10.30
CA ASP A 317 14.86 -24.13 10.65
C ASP A 317 15.65 -22.91 10.15
N GLY A 318 15.02 -22.04 9.36
CA GLY A 318 15.67 -20.85 8.79
C GLY A 318 16.73 -21.17 7.73
N LEU A 319 16.82 -22.41 7.24
CA LEU A 319 17.83 -22.80 6.25
C LEU A 319 17.43 -22.36 4.84
N LEU A 320 18.42 -21.94 4.06
CA LEU A 320 18.25 -21.64 2.64
C LEU A 320 17.91 -22.94 1.89
N SER A 321 16.75 -22.95 1.27
CA SER A 321 16.24 -24.07 0.49
C SER A 321 16.51 -23.93 -1.01
N GLU A 322 16.46 -22.70 -1.54
CA GLU A 322 16.55 -22.44 -2.98
C GLU A 322 16.98 -20.99 -3.24
N ARG A 323 17.65 -20.77 -4.38
CA ARG A 323 18.01 -19.46 -4.91
C ARG A 323 17.71 -19.43 -6.41
N SER A 324 17.04 -18.40 -6.89
CA SER A 324 16.81 -18.17 -8.32
C SER A 324 17.14 -16.73 -8.71
N ALA A 325 17.57 -16.51 -9.95
CA ALA A 325 17.83 -15.20 -10.52
C ALA A 325 17.30 -15.18 -11.94
N ASP A 326 16.19 -14.48 -12.13
CA ASP A 326 15.42 -14.50 -13.36
C ASP A 326 15.19 -13.08 -13.87
N ARG A 327 14.72 -12.96 -15.11
CA ARG A 327 14.41 -11.68 -15.73
C ARG A 327 12.93 -11.60 -16.09
N PHE A 328 12.27 -10.53 -15.67
CA PHE A 328 10.84 -10.34 -15.87
C PHE A 328 10.50 -8.92 -16.31
N ASP A 329 9.39 -8.81 -17.03
CA ASP A 329 8.68 -7.54 -17.13
C ASP A 329 8.22 -7.12 -15.74
N VAL A 330 8.50 -5.88 -15.36
CA VAL A 330 8.13 -5.34 -14.05
C VAL A 330 7.34 -4.06 -14.20
N THR A 331 6.24 -4.00 -13.47
CA THR A 331 5.40 -2.81 -13.31
C THR A 331 5.58 -2.27 -11.90
N TRP A 332 5.84 -0.97 -11.80
CA TRP A 332 6.08 -0.25 -10.55
C TRP A 332 4.92 0.70 -10.28
N SER A 333 4.30 0.53 -9.13
CA SER A 333 3.17 1.32 -8.67
C SER A 333 3.52 2.06 -7.39
N VAL A 334 2.95 3.25 -7.18
CA VAL A 334 3.16 4.03 -5.97
C VAL A 334 1.84 4.47 -5.36
N ASP A 335 1.84 4.63 -4.04
CA ASP A 335 0.71 5.18 -3.29
C ASP A 335 0.50 6.65 -3.68
N THR A 336 -0.73 7.01 -4.06
CA THR A 336 -1.08 8.35 -4.53
C THR A 336 -1.45 9.31 -3.40
N ARG A 337 -1.71 8.81 -2.17
CA ARG A 337 -2.04 9.66 -1.02
C ARG A 337 -0.97 10.75 -0.80
N PRO A 338 -1.35 11.95 -0.36
CA PRO A 338 -0.39 12.98 -0.02
C PRO A 338 0.40 12.57 1.21
N TRP A 339 1.71 12.71 1.15
CA TRP A 339 2.61 12.56 2.29
C TRP A 339 3.22 13.93 2.58
N SER A 340 3.12 14.37 3.83
CA SER A 340 3.72 15.63 4.27
C SER A 340 4.99 15.30 5.06
N PRO A 341 6.15 15.88 4.70
CA PRO A 341 7.33 15.76 5.55
C PRO A 341 7.03 16.41 6.91
N VAL A 342 7.43 15.74 7.99
CA VAL A 342 7.23 16.24 9.36
C VAL A 342 8.54 16.58 10.06
N LEU A 343 9.63 15.90 9.67
CA LEU A 343 10.98 16.12 10.16
C LEU A 343 11.99 15.67 9.10
N ALA A 344 13.03 16.47 8.89
CA ALA A 344 14.24 16.01 8.22
C ALA A 344 15.48 16.47 8.99
N VAL A 345 16.48 15.58 9.02
CA VAL A 345 17.77 15.81 9.66
C VAL A 345 18.88 15.61 8.64
N ASP A 346 19.98 16.32 8.80
CA ASP A 346 21.20 16.09 8.03
C ASP A 346 22.06 14.95 8.63
N ALA A 347 23.19 14.67 8.00
CA ALA A 347 24.11 13.61 8.42
C ALA A 347 24.79 13.90 9.78
N GLN A 348 24.67 15.12 10.30
CA GLN A 348 25.16 15.53 11.61
C GLN A 348 24.04 15.51 12.66
N ASN A 349 22.89 14.90 12.33
CA ASN A 349 21.66 14.89 13.15
C ASN A 349 21.08 16.28 13.43
N LYS A 350 21.43 17.29 12.61
CA LYS A 350 20.85 18.62 12.74
C LYS A 350 19.55 18.69 11.93
N VAL A 351 18.49 19.17 12.58
CA VAL A 351 17.20 19.40 11.93
C VAL A 351 17.35 20.45 10.84
N ASN A 352 16.95 20.10 9.61
CA ASN A 352 16.95 21.01 8.47
C ASN A 352 15.53 21.33 7.96
N PHE A 353 14.51 20.60 8.43
CA PHE A 353 13.10 20.86 8.17
C PHE A 353 12.24 20.27 9.30
N GLY A 354 11.15 20.95 9.66
CA GLY A 354 10.21 20.51 10.69
C GLY A 354 10.78 20.56 12.10
N SER A 355 10.19 19.79 13.02
CA SER A 355 10.69 19.69 14.40
C SER A 355 10.42 18.31 15.00
N ILE A 356 11.21 17.92 16.01
CA ILE A 356 10.99 16.68 16.75
C ILE A 356 9.60 16.70 17.42
N LYS A 357 9.15 17.88 17.87
CA LYS A 357 7.82 18.06 18.46
C LYS A 357 6.71 17.74 17.46
N ASP A 358 6.84 18.20 16.22
CA ASP A 358 5.86 17.93 15.16
C ASP A 358 5.85 16.43 14.80
N LEU A 359 7.03 15.79 14.78
CA LEU A 359 7.10 14.34 14.62
C LEU A 359 6.37 13.61 15.73
N VAL A 360 6.60 13.95 17.00
CA VAL A 360 5.92 13.33 18.15
C VAL A 360 4.41 13.52 18.04
N LEU A 361 3.95 14.74 17.77
CA LEU A 361 2.53 15.04 17.60
C LEU A 361 1.92 14.22 16.45
N ASN A 362 2.60 14.12 15.31
CA ASN A 362 2.13 13.31 14.18
C ASN A 362 2.13 11.81 14.48
N MET A 363 3.07 11.31 15.28
CA MET A 363 3.07 9.92 15.73
C MET A 363 1.91 9.58 16.66
N ASP A 364 1.38 10.57 17.40
CA ASP A 364 0.25 10.39 18.29
C ASP A 364 -1.10 10.36 17.55
N VAL A 365 -1.24 11.12 16.46
CA VAL A 365 -2.54 11.31 15.78
C VAL A 365 -2.63 10.68 14.40
N ALA A 366 -1.50 10.25 13.82
CA ALA A 366 -1.45 9.78 12.45
C ALA A 366 -0.51 8.57 12.26
N SER A 367 -0.78 7.80 11.21
CA SER A 367 0.16 6.80 10.72
C SER A 367 1.38 7.50 10.13
N THR A 368 2.50 7.50 10.87
CA THR A 368 3.75 8.14 10.44
C THR A 368 4.72 7.10 9.85
N ARG A 369 5.32 7.38 8.68
CA ARG A 369 6.49 6.64 8.19
C ARG A 369 7.74 7.52 8.29
N ILE A 370 8.83 6.92 8.72
CA ILE A 370 10.12 7.58 8.87
C ILE A 370 11.01 7.13 7.71
N GLN A 371 11.37 8.07 6.84
CA GLN A 371 12.43 7.87 5.86
C GLN A 371 13.75 8.37 6.43
N ILE A 372 14.74 7.49 6.53
CA ILE A 372 16.10 7.85 6.95
C ILE A 372 16.97 7.87 5.70
N ALA A 373 17.45 9.05 5.31
CA ALA A 373 18.39 9.22 4.21
C ALA A 373 19.74 9.68 4.77
N LEU A 374 20.78 8.83 4.64
CA LEU A 374 22.15 9.22 4.97
C LEU A 374 22.70 10.08 3.83
N LYS A 375 22.88 11.38 4.07
CA LYS A 375 23.56 12.26 3.12
C LYS A 375 25.06 12.11 3.30
N VAL A 376 25.71 11.34 2.44
CA VAL A 376 27.18 11.30 2.41
C VAL A 376 27.64 12.71 2.04
N GLY A 377 28.26 13.42 2.99
CA GLY A 377 28.91 14.70 2.72
C GLY A 377 29.89 14.51 1.57
N ALA A 378 29.93 15.44 0.62
CA ALA A 378 30.78 15.35 -0.56
C ALA A 378 32.23 15.05 -0.16
N GLN A 379 32.60 13.77 -0.14
CA GLN A 379 33.98 13.37 -0.01
C GLN A 379 34.60 13.52 -1.38
N THR A 380 35.51 14.46 -1.48
CA THR A 380 36.43 14.63 -2.59
C THR A 380 37.05 13.28 -2.94
N ASN A 381 36.85 12.87 -4.19
CA ASN A 381 37.38 11.66 -4.83
C ASN A 381 38.67 11.11 -4.20
N SER A 382 38.60 9.91 -3.64
CA SER A 382 39.74 8.99 -3.60
C SER A 382 39.28 7.63 -4.10
N ASN A 383 39.89 7.20 -5.21
CA ASN A 383 39.66 5.93 -5.90
C ASN A 383 39.53 4.74 -4.95
N HIS A 384 38.35 4.13 -4.88
CA HIS A 384 38.23 2.73 -4.50
C HIS A 384 37.31 1.99 -5.45
N ARG A 385 37.91 1.05 -6.21
CA ARG A 385 37.22 -0.05 -6.87
C ARG A 385 36.64 -0.95 -5.78
N ILE A 386 35.35 -1.26 -5.88
CA ILE A 386 34.74 -2.37 -5.14
C ILE A 386 34.05 -3.26 -6.18
N PHE A 387 34.33 -4.56 -6.05
CA PHE A 387 33.83 -5.67 -6.87
C PHE A 387 32.34 -5.92 -6.67
#